data_AF-A0AAD7BD62-F1
#
_entry.id   AF-A0AAD7BD62-F1
#
_cell.length_a   1.000
_cell.length_b   1.000
_cell.length_c   1.000
_cell.angle_alpha   90.00
_cell.angle_beta   90.00
_cell.angle_gamma   90.00
#
_symmetry.space_group_name_H-M   'P 1'
#
loop_
_entity.id
_entity.type
_entity.pdbx_description
1 polymer ?
#
loop_
_entity_poly.entity_id
_entity_poly.type
_entity_poly.pdbx_seq_one_letter_code
_entity_poly.pdbx_strand_id
1 'polypeptide(L)'
;MFSPTFSTLGLLLALSAPLPLFAITLPIPSGAWTGLNTTVHGRLVQGIPYARSCFPHVGPGVGGTFNAAQCATIQADYLVPEDIESSLGGYINTQWETCQAKNQQCVLNNTNPADPVPTQGICSQGSVAEFGINVATASDVLAGFAFSESWGIPLVVKNTGHEYKGRSSGPGTLAIWTHNLKGITHTANFVPTGCPAHTATSNAVTVGAGVVYEDLIAFADTNHLTLPAGGCGTVGAAGGYPQGGGHSMFSNVYGLGADRVLEMEVVTPRGDHLIANSCQNTDLFWALRGGGGGTFGVVLKLTTMAFPATTVSAVFATVDATVPGQAEKFFQFMTENALGYAQQGFGYYLYPFLPAIVMSNTILSFEEAQASLAPLMNLITHNFTGTGNTWQMTLEPNYLSYYDKYVTIVPIPVGTALTVASHLIPVSQFQTASGRSALVQAMTDVVANAPISIAFGVAPFLHGNKNDTSVNPAWYDSLWHFAIGNTWNFNQNSTTLKTIYSDLSSAINPFRALAPSSGAYQNEADVYEPNFSQSFWGSNYQRLLSIKQKYDPHHLLDCWQCVGWKGSKDARYSCYIDVNGI
;
A
#
# COMPACT_ATOMS: atom_id res chain seq x y z
N MET A 1 56.52 -38.69 61.66
CA MET A 1 55.16 -38.21 61.99
C MET A 1 54.90 -36.96 61.16
N PHE A 2 53.89 -37.02 60.28
CA PHE A 2 53.15 -35.94 59.59
C PHE A 2 53.97 -34.79 58.96
N SER A 3 53.83 -34.42 57.68
CA SER A 3 52.64 -34.33 56.83
C SER A 3 53.05 -34.09 55.36
N PRO A 4 52.25 -34.48 54.35
CA PRO A 4 52.58 -34.27 52.94
C PRO A 4 51.94 -33.03 52.31
N THR A 5 52.52 -32.67 51.17
CA THR A 5 52.22 -31.68 50.14
C THR A 5 50.76 -31.50 49.73
N PHE A 6 50.36 -30.26 49.41
CA PHE A 6 49.24 -29.98 48.49
C PHE A 6 49.67 -29.02 47.37
N SER A 7 49.37 -29.50 46.16
CA SER A 7 49.61 -28.88 44.85
C SER A 7 48.48 -27.92 44.47
N THR A 8 48.86 -26.90 43.71
CA THR A 8 48.04 -25.89 43.02
C THR A 8 46.93 -26.48 42.14
N LEU A 9 45.74 -25.84 42.13
CA LEU A 9 44.86 -25.81 40.97
C LEU A 9 44.06 -24.50 40.95
N GLY A 10 44.28 -23.70 39.89
CA GLY A 10 43.52 -22.47 39.62
C GLY A 10 42.12 -22.80 39.09
N LEU A 11 41.12 -22.09 39.59
CA LEU A 11 39.73 -22.22 39.20
C LEU A 11 39.45 -21.30 38.00
N LEU A 12 39.24 -21.88 36.81
CA LEU A 12 38.62 -21.20 35.67
C LEU A 12 37.11 -21.07 35.93
N LEU A 13 36.64 -19.82 36.07
CA LEU A 13 35.23 -19.47 36.01
C LEU A 13 34.79 -19.46 34.54
N ALA A 14 34.20 -20.57 34.08
CA ALA A 14 33.47 -20.61 32.81
C ALA A 14 32.09 -19.98 33.04
N LEU A 15 31.87 -18.80 32.44
CA LEU A 15 30.54 -18.19 32.28
C LEU A 15 29.72 -19.09 31.34
N SER A 16 28.72 -19.79 31.89
CA SER A 16 27.68 -20.46 31.10
C SER A 16 26.80 -19.42 30.43
N ALA A 17 26.90 -19.29 29.12
CA ALA A 17 25.89 -18.61 28.32
C ALA A 17 24.55 -19.35 28.48
N PRO A 18 23.41 -18.67 28.69
CA PRO A 18 22.11 -19.34 28.70
C PRO A 18 21.83 -19.90 27.30
N LEU A 19 21.60 -21.20 27.23
CA LEU A 19 21.02 -21.85 26.04
C LEU A 19 19.70 -21.14 25.68
N PRO A 20 19.42 -20.90 24.39
CA PRO A 20 18.12 -20.36 23.99
C PRO A 20 17.05 -21.39 24.37
N LEU A 21 16.16 -21.02 25.30
CA LEU A 21 14.90 -21.72 25.47
C LEU A 21 14.16 -21.59 24.14
N PHE A 22 14.10 -22.68 23.37
CA PHE A 22 13.07 -22.83 22.35
C PHE A 22 11.74 -22.77 23.08
N ALA A 23 11.04 -21.63 22.99
CA ALA A 23 9.66 -21.53 23.40
C ALA A 23 8.88 -22.49 22.50
N ILE A 24 8.51 -23.65 23.04
CA ILE A 24 7.57 -24.55 22.40
C ILE A 24 6.23 -23.82 22.45
N THR A 25 5.85 -23.17 21.35
CA THR A 25 4.50 -22.63 21.18
C THR A 25 3.54 -23.80 21.09
N LEU A 26 2.86 -24.11 22.20
CA LEU A 26 1.80 -25.10 22.21
C LEU A 26 0.64 -24.61 21.32
N PRO A 27 -0.06 -25.51 20.61
CA PRO A 27 -1.24 -25.13 19.85
C PRO A 27 -2.29 -24.48 20.77
N ILE A 28 -2.93 -23.43 20.30
CA ILE A 28 -4.01 -22.78 21.04
C ILE A 28 -5.18 -23.76 21.16
N PRO A 29 -5.67 -24.06 22.38
CA PRO A 29 -6.76 -25.02 22.56
C PRO A 29 -8.05 -24.57 21.85
N SER A 30 -8.81 -25.51 21.30
CA SER A 30 -10.10 -25.24 20.64
C SER A 30 -11.10 -24.50 21.55
N GLY A 31 -11.05 -24.74 22.86
CA GLY A 31 -11.85 -24.01 23.84
C GLY A 31 -11.52 -22.52 23.92
N ALA A 32 -10.26 -22.13 23.72
CA ALA A 32 -9.86 -20.72 23.69
C ALA A 32 -10.44 -20.01 22.46
N TRP A 33 -10.36 -20.64 21.28
CA TRP A 33 -11.00 -20.12 20.07
C TRP A 33 -12.52 -20.01 20.18
N THR A 34 -13.16 -20.97 20.84
CA THR A 34 -14.60 -20.93 21.13
C THR A 34 -14.95 -19.78 22.08
N GLY A 35 -14.11 -19.54 23.09
CA GLY A 35 -14.23 -18.39 23.99
C GLY A 35 -14.09 -17.05 23.27
N LEU A 36 -13.10 -16.93 22.39
CA LEU A 36 -12.96 -15.75 21.54
C LEU A 36 -14.19 -15.54 20.66
N ASN A 37 -14.65 -16.59 19.96
CA ASN A 37 -15.82 -16.50 19.10
C ASN A 37 -17.07 -16.05 19.87
N THR A 38 -17.26 -16.54 21.10
CA THR A 38 -18.34 -16.08 21.99
C THR A 38 -18.19 -14.61 22.33
N THR A 39 -16.97 -14.16 22.65
CA THR A 39 -16.66 -12.77 23.01
C THR A 39 -16.91 -11.81 21.84
N VAL A 40 -16.60 -12.22 20.61
CA VAL A 40 -16.87 -11.44 19.38
C VAL A 40 -18.23 -11.76 18.77
N HIS A 41 -19.16 -12.34 19.54
CA HIS A 41 -20.54 -12.60 19.12
C HIS A 41 -20.69 -13.38 17.81
N GLY A 42 -19.89 -14.44 17.62
CA GLY A 42 -19.94 -15.28 16.43
C GLY A 42 -19.16 -14.76 15.23
N ARG A 43 -18.39 -13.66 15.38
CA ARG A 43 -17.65 -13.01 14.28
C ARG A 43 -16.23 -13.54 14.07
N LEU A 44 -15.85 -14.64 14.73
CA LEU A 44 -14.61 -15.34 14.39
C LEU A 44 -14.85 -16.19 13.14
N VAL A 45 -14.10 -15.90 12.08
CA VAL A 45 -14.17 -16.58 10.78
C VAL A 45 -12.87 -17.31 10.48
N GLN A 46 -12.97 -18.46 9.81
CA GLN A 46 -11.78 -19.19 9.36
C GLN A 46 -11.17 -18.50 8.14
N GLY A 47 -9.85 -18.33 8.10
CA GLY A 47 -9.14 -17.84 6.93
C GLY A 47 -8.97 -18.95 5.89
N ILE A 48 -9.85 -18.97 4.90
CA ILE A 48 -9.83 -19.93 3.81
C ILE A 48 -9.16 -19.28 2.59
N PRO A 49 -8.09 -19.86 2.00
CA PRO A 49 -7.46 -19.29 0.80
C PRO A 49 -8.47 -19.04 -0.32
N TYR A 50 -8.34 -17.93 -1.05
CA TYR A 50 -9.35 -17.47 -2.01
C TYR A 50 -9.77 -18.58 -2.99
N ALA A 51 -8.82 -19.17 -3.71
CA ALA A 51 -9.11 -20.22 -4.69
C ALA A 51 -9.30 -21.64 -4.12
N ARG A 52 -9.49 -21.78 -2.79
CA ARG A 52 -9.58 -23.09 -2.10
C ARG A 52 -10.54 -24.06 -2.76
N SER A 53 -11.72 -23.60 -3.21
CA SER A 53 -12.76 -24.46 -3.76
C SER A 53 -12.33 -25.17 -5.05
N CYS A 54 -11.29 -24.68 -5.73
CA CYS A 54 -10.73 -25.29 -6.93
C CYS A 54 -9.82 -26.49 -6.67
N PHE A 55 -9.37 -26.73 -5.44
CA PHE A 55 -8.33 -27.73 -5.16
C PHE A 55 -8.92 -29.00 -4.52
N PRO A 56 -8.81 -30.18 -5.16
CA PRO A 56 -9.20 -31.45 -4.56
C PRO A 56 -8.30 -31.90 -3.39
N HIS A 57 -7.04 -31.46 -3.38
CA HIS A 57 -6.04 -31.84 -2.38
C HIS A 57 -5.60 -30.63 -1.55
N VAL A 58 -5.47 -30.82 -0.24
CA VAL A 58 -5.09 -29.76 0.71
C VAL A 58 -4.00 -30.18 1.67
N GLY A 59 -3.20 -29.19 2.06
CA GLY A 59 -2.24 -29.31 3.14
C GLY A 59 -2.92 -29.25 4.52
N PRO A 60 -2.17 -29.54 5.59
CA PRO A 60 -2.67 -29.48 6.95
C PRO A 60 -3.20 -28.08 7.31
N GLY A 61 -4.32 -28.03 8.05
CA GLY A 61 -4.88 -26.79 8.58
C GLY A 61 -5.70 -25.95 7.59
N VAL A 62 -5.72 -26.31 6.31
CA VAL A 62 -6.47 -25.58 5.28
C VAL A 62 -7.96 -25.86 5.41
N GLY A 63 -8.75 -24.82 5.66
CA GLY A 63 -10.22 -24.89 5.73
C GLY A 63 -10.90 -25.07 4.37
N GLY A 64 -12.23 -25.23 4.39
CA GLY A 64 -13.06 -25.37 3.19
C GLY A 64 -12.93 -26.72 2.47
N THR A 65 -13.76 -26.92 1.44
CA THR A 65 -13.82 -28.16 0.63
C THR A 65 -13.72 -27.84 -0.85
N PHE A 66 -13.30 -28.82 -1.65
CA PHE A 66 -13.45 -28.74 -3.10
C PHE A 66 -14.93 -28.54 -3.46
N ASN A 67 -15.21 -27.61 -4.37
CA ASN A 67 -16.55 -27.35 -4.89
C ASN A 67 -16.41 -26.82 -6.33
N ALA A 68 -16.81 -27.64 -7.30
CA ALA A 68 -16.66 -27.33 -8.71
C ALA A 68 -17.46 -26.09 -9.16
N ALA A 69 -18.65 -25.86 -8.58
CA ALA A 69 -19.47 -24.70 -8.93
C ALA A 69 -18.86 -23.40 -8.40
N GLN A 70 -18.40 -23.40 -7.15
CA GLN A 70 -17.69 -22.25 -6.58
C GLN A 70 -16.35 -22.02 -7.28
N CYS A 71 -15.64 -23.08 -7.68
CA CYS A 71 -14.42 -22.94 -8.45
C CYS A 71 -14.68 -22.25 -9.79
N ALA A 72 -15.75 -22.64 -10.51
CA ALA A 72 -16.10 -22.00 -11.77
C ALA A 72 -16.38 -20.49 -11.61
N THR A 73 -17.03 -20.08 -10.53
CA THR A 73 -17.20 -18.65 -10.19
C THR A 73 -15.85 -17.98 -9.96
N ILE A 74 -15.00 -18.55 -9.10
CA ILE A 74 -13.66 -17.99 -8.84
C ILE A 74 -12.82 -17.91 -10.12
N GLN A 75 -12.91 -18.89 -11.01
CA GLN A 75 -12.18 -18.86 -12.29
C GLN A 75 -12.66 -17.75 -13.22
N ALA A 76 -13.97 -17.46 -13.24
CA ALA A 76 -14.52 -16.36 -14.02
C ALA A 76 -14.08 -14.99 -13.48
N ASP A 77 -14.05 -14.87 -12.16
CA ASP A 77 -13.85 -13.60 -11.47
C ASP A 77 -12.44 -13.48 -10.83
N TYR A 78 -11.50 -14.33 -11.24
CA TYR A 78 -10.18 -14.45 -10.59
C TYR A 78 -9.35 -13.15 -10.64
N LEU A 79 -9.62 -12.32 -11.64
CA LEU A 79 -8.96 -11.03 -11.88
C LEU A 79 -9.89 -9.84 -11.57
N VAL A 80 -11.05 -10.08 -10.94
CA VAL A 80 -11.99 -9.03 -10.54
C VAL A 80 -11.61 -8.60 -9.12
N PRO A 81 -11.08 -7.38 -8.92
CA PRO A 81 -10.52 -7.00 -7.64
C PRO A 81 -11.58 -6.92 -6.53
N GLU A 82 -12.83 -6.58 -6.85
CA GLU A 82 -13.96 -6.51 -5.91
C GLU A 82 -14.25 -7.87 -5.26
N ASP A 83 -14.16 -8.95 -6.04
CA ASP A 83 -14.34 -10.32 -5.54
C ASP A 83 -13.15 -10.79 -4.68
N ILE A 84 -11.93 -10.36 -5.03
CA ILE A 84 -10.72 -10.69 -4.24
C ILE A 84 -10.77 -9.99 -2.88
N GLU A 85 -11.05 -8.68 -2.84
CA GLU A 85 -10.95 -7.89 -1.62
C GLU A 85 -12.04 -8.18 -0.58
N SER A 86 -13.20 -8.66 -1.03
CA SER A 86 -14.33 -9.04 -0.18
C SER A 86 -14.08 -10.35 0.57
N SER A 87 -12.98 -11.06 0.27
CA SER A 87 -12.56 -12.29 0.94
C SER A 87 -11.47 -12.04 1.99
N LEU A 88 -11.65 -12.60 3.19
CA LEU A 88 -10.56 -12.68 4.18
C LEU A 88 -9.34 -13.44 3.64
N GLY A 89 -9.54 -14.40 2.74
CA GLY A 89 -8.47 -15.18 2.13
C GLY A 89 -7.88 -14.60 0.85
N GLY A 90 -8.50 -13.57 0.26
CA GLY A 90 -8.06 -12.96 -1.00
C GLY A 90 -7.09 -11.82 -0.83
N TYR A 91 -6.07 -11.75 -1.67
CA TYR A 91 -5.10 -10.66 -1.68
C TYR A 91 -4.88 -10.23 -3.12
N ILE A 92 -4.98 -8.93 -3.38
CA ILE A 92 -4.87 -8.37 -4.74
C ILE A 92 -3.54 -8.76 -5.38
N ASN A 93 -2.48 -8.74 -4.58
CA ASN A 93 -1.16 -9.23 -4.91
C ASN A 93 -1.01 -10.66 -4.34
N THR A 94 -1.13 -11.68 -5.20
CA THR A 94 -1.33 -13.07 -4.76
C THR A 94 -0.15 -13.66 -4.01
N GLN A 95 1.07 -13.12 -4.15
CA GLN A 95 2.21 -13.61 -3.37
C GLN A 95 2.00 -13.51 -1.86
N TRP A 96 1.13 -12.61 -1.40
CA TRP A 96 0.80 -12.42 0.02
C TRP A 96 -0.28 -13.37 0.54
N GLU A 97 -0.85 -14.23 -0.31
CA GLU A 97 -1.63 -15.39 0.09
C GLU A 97 -0.78 -16.67 0.11
N THR A 98 0.37 -16.67 -0.58
CA THR A 98 1.31 -17.81 -0.64
C THR A 98 2.34 -17.82 0.51
N CYS A 99 3.04 -18.95 0.69
CA CYS A 99 4.31 -18.98 1.41
C CYS A 99 5.47 -19.12 0.42
N GLN A 100 6.04 -17.98 0.02
CA GLN A 100 7.05 -17.91 -1.04
C GLN A 100 8.31 -18.71 -0.66
N ALA A 101 8.78 -18.58 0.58
CA ALA A 101 9.96 -19.30 1.09
C ALA A 101 9.83 -20.83 1.06
N LYS A 102 8.61 -21.35 1.08
CA LYS A 102 8.31 -22.79 1.15
C LYS A 102 7.66 -23.34 -0.12
N ASN A 103 7.53 -22.51 -1.16
CA ASN A 103 6.78 -22.82 -2.39
C ASN A 103 5.36 -23.37 -2.10
N GLN A 104 4.68 -22.84 -1.08
CA GLN A 104 3.32 -23.24 -0.73
C GLN A 104 2.34 -22.22 -1.30
N GLN A 105 1.26 -22.70 -1.93
CA GLN A 105 0.30 -21.83 -2.61
C GLN A 105 -1.08 -22.46 -2.66
N CYS A 106 -2.09 -21.64 -2.95
CA CYS A 106 -3.45 -22.04 -3.27
C CYS A 106 -4.05 -21.05 -4.27
N VAL A 107 -3.31 -20.83 -5.36
CA VAL A 107 -3.56 -19.77 -6.35
C VAL A 107 -3.76 -20.39 -7.73
N LEU A 108 -4.49 -19.71 -8.60
CA LEU A 108 -4.72 -20.15 -9.98
C LEU A 108 -3.70 -19.54 -10.95
N ASN A 109 -3.70 -20.03 -12.18
CA ASN A 109 -2.97 -19.41 -13.27
C ASN A 109 -3.67 -18.11 -13.69
N ASN A 110 -3.07 -16.96 -13.43
CA ASN A 110 -3.68 -15.65 -13.73
C ASN A 110 -3.98 -15.43 -15.23
N THR A 111 -3.19 -16.03 -16.14
CA THR A 111 -3.40 -15.91 -17.60
C THR A 111 -4.45 -16.86 -18.15
N ASN A 112 -4.77 -17.91 -17.39
CA ASN A 112 -5.79 -18.88 -17.73
C ASN A 112 -6.30 -19.53 -16.43
N PRO A 113 -7.24 -18.90 -15.70
CA PRO A 113 -7.70 -19.42 -14.40
C PRO A 113 -8.33 -20.83 -14.48
N ALA A 114 -8.79 -21.22 -15.67
CA ALA A 114 -9.32 -22.56 -15.95
C ALA A 114 -8.24 -23.64 -16.15
N ASP A 115 -6.96 -23.28 -16.16
CA ASP A 115 -5.84 -24.22 -16.26
C ASP A 115 -5.86 -25.22 -15.09
N PRO A 116 -5.98 -26.53 -15.35
CA PRO A 116 -6.04 -27.52 -14.28
C PRO A 116 -4.69 -27.74 -13.59
N VAL A 117 -3.56 -27.35 -14.20
CA VAL A 117 -2.20 -27.60 -13.67
C VAL A 117 -2.03 -27.13 -12.22
N PRO A 118 -2.32 -25.87 -11.84
CA PRO A 118 -2.21 -25.44 -10.44
C PRO A 118 -3.10 -26.27 -9.50
N THR A 119 -4.33 -26.57 -9.91
CA THR A 119 -5.35 -27.23 -9.06
C THR A 119 -5.08 -28.71 -8.78
N GLN A 120 -4.20 -29.36 -9.57
CA GLN A 120 -3.73 -30.72 -9.29
C GLN A 120 -2.74 -30.78 -8.12
N GLY A 121 -2.16 -29.65 -7.74
CA GLY A 121 -1.26 -29.52 -6.60
C GLY A 121 -1.99 -29.56 -5.25
N ILE A 122 -1.20 -29.40 -4.18
CA ILE A 122 -1.69 -29.29 -2.81
C ILE A 122 -1.96 -27.82 -2.49
N CYS A 123 -3.23 -27.46 -2.30
CA CYS A 123 -3.58 -26.14 -1.76
C CYS A 123 -3.09 -26.01 -0.33
N SER A 124 -2.29 -24.98 -0.06
CA SER A 124 -1.68 -24.71 1.24
C SER A 124 -2.16 -23.37 1.80
N GLN A 125 -2.15 -23.23 3.14
CA GLN A 125 -2.59 -22.01 3.83
C GLN A 125 -1.76 -20.79 3.45
N GLY A 126 -0.46 -20.98 3.23
CA GLY A 126 0.44 -19.90 2.85
C GLY A 126 0.54 -18.82 3.94
N SER A 127 0.40 -17.57 3.52
CA SER A 127 0.39 -16.40 4.42
C SER A 127 -1.02 -15.94 4.77
N VAL A 128 -2.07 -16.66 4.36
CA VAL A 128 -3.44 -16.37 4.79
C VAL A 128 -3.54 -16.61 6.30
N ALA A 129 -3.99 -15.61 7.05
CA ALA A 129 -4.25 -15.73 8.49
C ALA A 129 -5.14 -16.94 8.79
N GLU A 130 -4.91 -17.63 9.91
CA GLU A 130 -5.63 -18.88 10.23
C GLU A 130 -7.10 -18.61 10.57
N PHE A 131 -7.32 -17.54 11.32
CA PHE A 131 -8.63 -17.00 11.65
C PHE A 131 -8.62 -15.49 11.47
N GLY A 132 -9.80 -14.91 11.30
CA GLY A 132 -10.03 -13.48 11.35
C GLY A 132 -11.19 -13.13 12.25
N ILE A 133 -11.13 -11.97 12.89
CA ILE A 133 -12.29 -11.34 13.51
C ILE A 133 -12.89 -10.42 12.46
N ASN A 134 -14.11 -10.71 12.02
CA ASN A 134 -14.89 -9.80 11.20
C ASN A 134 -15.36 -8.63 12.07
N VAL A 135 -14.64 -7.51 12.05
CA VAL A 135 -14.86 -6.42 13.00
C VAL A 135 -16.19 -5.72 12.69
N ALA A 136 -17.04 -5.60 13.71
CA ALA A 136 -18.24 -4.76 13.66
C ALA A 136 -18.14 -3.56 14.63
N THR A 137 -17.36 -3.71 15.71
CA THR A 137 -17.30 -2.74 16.82
C THR A 137 -15.90 -2.67 17.43
N ALA A 138 -15.64 -1.61 18.21
CA ALA A 138 -14.38 -1.47 18.96
C ALA A 138 -14.10 -2.67 19.89
N SER A 139 -15.13 -3.26 20.50
CA SER A 139 -14.98 -4.41 21.40
C SER A 139 -14.44 -5.66 20.69
N ASP A 140 -14.71 -5.82 19.39
CA ASP A 140 -14.16 -6.93 18.62
C ASP A 140 -12.63 -6.83 18.48
N VAL A 141 -12.14 -5.61 18.25
CA VAL A 141 -10.69 -5.35 18.19
C VAL A 141 -10.04 -5.54 19.55
N LEU A 142 -10.66 -5.00 20.61
CA LEU A 142 -10.17 -5.17 21.99
C LEU A 142 -10.10 -6.65 22.37
N ALA A 143 -11.09 -7.46 21.98
CA ALA A 143 -11.06 -8.91 22.19
C ALA A 143 -9.90 -9.58 21.43
N GLY A 144 -9.62 -9.14 20.20
CA GLY A 144 -8.46 -9.60 19.43
C GLY A 144 -7.12 -9.28 20.10
N PHE A 145 -6.96 -8.07 20.64
CA PHE A 145 -5.77 -7.67 21.40
C PHE A 145 -5.60 -8.49 22.68
N ALA A 146 -6.65 -8.61 23.49
CA ALA A 146 -6.62 -9.41 24.71
C ALA A 146 -6.32 -10.90 24.44
N PHE A 147 -6.84 -11.44 23.33
CA PHE A 147 -6.56 -12.81 22.92
C PHE A 147 -5.10 -13.00 22.48
N SER A 148 -4.56 -12.06 21.70
CA SER A 148 -3.15 -12.05 21.30
C SER A 148 -2.23 -12.00 22.52
N GLU A 149 -2.50 -11.12 23.48
CA GLU A 149 -1.74 -11.04 24.74
C GLU A 149 -1.79 -12.34 25.55
N SER A 150 -2.97 -12.97 25.63
CA SER A 150 -3.18 -14.17 26.44
C SER A 150 -2.51 -15.42 25.85
N TRP A 151 -2.47 -15.53 24.53
CA TRP A 151 -2.05 -16.75 23.83
C TRP A 151 -0.79 -16.59 22.98
N GLY A 152 -0.23 -15.39 22.89
CA GLY A 152 0.97 -15.10 22.10
C GLY A 152 0.78 -15.23 20.59
N ILE A 153 -0.46 -15.25 20.09
CA ILE A 153 -0.72 -15.29 18.65
C ILE A 153 -0.45 -13.92 18.03
N PRO A 154 0.37 -13.82 16.97
CA PRO A 154 0.62 -12.54 16.32
C PRO A 154 -0.61 -12.04 15.54
N LEU A 155 -0.83 -10.72 15.52
CA LEU A 155 -1.97 -10.07 14.84
C LEU A 155 -1.64 -9.39 13.52
N VAL A 156 -2.42 -9.61 12.47
CA VAL A 156 -2.36 -8.79 11.24
C VAL A 156 -3.62 -7.95 11.13
N VAL A 157 -3.52 -6.73 10.62
CA VAL A 157 -4.68 -5.89 10.32
C VAL A 157 -4.92 -5.96 8.82
N LYS A 158 -6.09 -6.44 8.41
CA LYS A 158 -6.45 -6.55 7.01
C LYS A 158 -7.69 -5.72 6.69
N ASN A 159 -7.56 -4.86 5.68
CA ASN A 159 -8.67 -4.22 5.02
C ASN A 159 -8.98 -4.96 3.70
N THR A 160 -8.46 -4.48 2.58
CA THR A 160 -8.77 -4.99 1.22
C THR A 160 -7.75 -6.00 0.67
N GLY A 161 -6.55 -6.10 1.27
CA GLY A 161 -5.49 -6.97 0.76
C GLY A 161 -4.68 -6.39 -0.41
N HIS A 162 -4.77 -5.07 -0.66
CA HIS A 162 -3.98 -4.32 -1.66
C HIS A 162 -2.47 -4.16 -1.33
N GLU A 163 -2.03 -4.69 -0.20
CA GLU A 163 -0.70 -4.39 0.33
C GLU A 163 0.41 -5.03 -0.54
N TYR A 164 1.46 -4.27 -0.87
CA TYR A 164 2.52 -4.71 -1.79
C TYR A 164 3.69 -5.42 -1.09
N LYS A 165 3.79 -5.34 0.24
CA LYS A 165 4.90 -5.83 1.07
C LYS A 165 4.49 -6.91 2.10
N GLY A 166 3.28 -7.45 2.03
CA GLY A 166 2.74 -8.47 2.94
C GLY A 166 2.36 -7.99 4.35
N ARG A 167 2.23 -6.68 4.60
CA ARG A 167 1.94 -6.11 5.94
C ARG A 167 0.54 -6.44 6.46
N SER A 168 -0.36 -6.91 5.60
CA SER A 168 -1.72 -7.36 5.97
C SER A 168 -1.91 -8.87 5.93
N SER A 169 -0.83 -9.66 5.84
CA SER A 169 -0.86 -11.12 5.82
C SER A 169 0.24 -11.72 6.70
N GLY A 170 0.12 -13.00 7.03
CA GLY A 170 1.15 -13.72 7.77
C GLY A 170 0.71 -15.10 8.24
N PRO A 171 1.56 -16.14 8.11
CA PRO A 171 1.27 -17.48 8.61
C PRO A 171 1.09 -17.48 10.14
N GLY A 172 0.14 -18.28 10.64
CA GLY A 172 -0.08 -18.47 12.07
C GLY A 172 -0.55 -17.21 12.80
N THR A 173 -1.23 -16.30 12.09
CA THR A 173 -1.73 -15.04 12.65
C THR A 173 -3.25 -15.06 12.81
N LEU A 174 -3.73 -14.18 13.70
CA LEU A 174 -5.13 -13.79 13.78
C LEU A 174 -5.32 -12.46 13.07
N ALA A 175 -6.19 -12.41 12.06
CA ALA A 175 -6.50 -11.19 11.35
C ALA A 175 -7.56 -10.35 12.09
N ILE A 176 -7.31 -9.05 12.20
CA ILE A 176 -8.33 -8.05 12.50
C ILE A 176 -8.86 -7.54 11.16
N TRP A 177 -10.03 -8.03 10.74
CA TRP A 177 -10.56 -7.79 9.41
C TRP A 177 -11.57 -6.65 9.41
N THR A 178 -11.17 -5.50 8.86
CA THR A 178 -11.94 -4.25 8.92
C THR A 178 -12.82 -4.01 7.68
N HIS A 179 -12.73 -4.88 6.66
CA HIS A 179 -13.39 -4.67 5.36
C HIS A 179 -14.91 -4.44 5.47
N ASN A 180 -15.57 -5.09 6.42
CA ASN A 180 -17.03 -4.99 6.57
C ASN A 180 -17.48 -3.78 7.40
N LEU A 181 -16.57 -2.95 7.90
CA LEU A 181 -16.87 -1.65 8.46
C LEU A 181 -17.19 -0.67 7.32
N LYS A 182 -18.40 -0.75 6.80
CA LYS A 182 -18.92 0.11 5.74
C LYS A 182 -19.61 1.34 6.32
N GLY A 183 -20.28 2.11 5.46
CA GLY A 183 -21.02 3.31 5.81
C GLY A 183 -20.28 4.57 5.43
N ILE A 184 -21.01 5.50 4.81
CA ILE A 184 -20.50 6.76 4.30
C ILE A 184 -21.49 7.85 4.73
N THR A 185 -21.01 8.96 5.27
CA THR A 185 -21.86 10.08 5.69
C THR A 185 -21.19 11.40 5.35
N HIS A 186 -21.96 12.31 4.77
CA HIS A 186 -21.54 13.68 4.45
C HIS A 186 -21.95 14.66 5.54
N THR A 187 -21.03 15.54 5.94
CA THR A 187 -21.28 16.64 6.87
C THR A 187 -20.68 17.94 6.32
N ALA A 188 -21.54 18.88 5.92
CA ALA A 188 -21.09 20.13 5.28
C ALA A 188 -20.29 21.06 6.21
N ASN A 189 -20.64 21.08 7.50
CA ASN A 189 -20.03 21.94 8.52
C ASN A 189 -19.43 21.09 9.65
N PHE A 190 -18.52 20.17 9.29
CA PHE A 190 -17.91 19.27 10.26
C PHE A 190 -16.96 20.01 11.20
N VAL A 191 -17.09 19.74 12.50
CA VAL A 191 -16.16 20.13 13.55
C VAL A 191 -15.61 18.83 14.15
N PRO A 192 -14.28 18.61 14.20
CA PRO A 192 -13.74 17.43 14.83
C PRO A 192 -14.21 17.30 16.28
N THR A 193 -14.52 16.09 16.69
CA THR A 193 -15.04 15.76 18.02
C THR A 193 -14.12 16.32 19.10
N GLY A 194 -14.67 16.96 20.13
CA GLY A 194 -13.88 17.52 21.23
C GLY A 194 -13.12 18.82 20.92
N CYS A 195 -13.12 19.29 19.67
CA CYS A 195 -12.65 20.64 19.38
C CYS A 195 -13.61 21.72 19.93
N PRO A 196 -13.12 22.94 20.24
CA PRO A 196 -13.97 24.05 20.64
C PRO A 196 -15.06 24.37 19.60
N ALA A 197 -16.22 24.84 20.05
CA ALA A 197 -17.37 25.16 19.18
C ALA A 197 -17.09 26.29 18.15
N HIS A 198 -16.03 27.07 18.34
CA HIS A 198 -15.60 28.13 17.44
C HIS A 198 -14.52 27.69 16.44
N THR A 199 -14.15 26.40 16.43
CA THR A 199 -13.23 25.84 15.43
C THR A 199 -13.84 25.97 14.04
N ALA A 200 -13.03 26.40 13.07
CA ALA A 200 -13.45 26.51 11.68
C ALA A 200 -13.98 25.17 11.17
N THR A 201 -15.13 25.19 10.51
CA THR A 201 -15.77 23.99 9.98
C THR A 201 -15.18 23.59 8.64
N SER A 202 -15.23 22.30 8.32
CA SER A 202 -14.86 21.78 7.00
C SER A 202 -16.02 21.01 6.37
N ASN A 203 -16.11 21.04 5.04
CA ASN A 203 -16.94 20.09 4.32
C ASN A 203 -16.26 18.72 4.36
N ALA A 204 -16.94 17.68 4.84
CA ALA A 204 -16.30 16.42 5.16
C ALA A 204 -17.16 15.20 4.86
N VAL A 205 -16.50 14.08 4.60
CA VAL A 205 -17.13 12.76 4.52
C VAL A 205 -16.48 11.83 5.55
N THR A 206 -17.31 11.19 6.36
CA THR A 206 -16.91 10.13 7.30
C THR A 206 -17.19 8.78 6.67
N VAL A 207 -16.19 7.90 6.69
CA VAL A 207 -16.26 6.54 6.15
C VAL A 207 -15.91 5.51 7.22
N GLY A 208 -16.57 4.35 7.17
CA GLY A 208 -16.09 3.16 7.87
C GLY A 208 -14.75 2.68 7.30
N ALA A 209 -13.95 2.00 8.12
CA ALA A 209 -12.59 1.57 7.75
C ALA A 209 -12.53 0.70 6.48
N GLY A 210 -13.60 -0.03 6.20
CA GLY A 210 -13.72 -0.95 5.07
C GLY A 210 -14.31 -0.36 3.79
N VAL A 211 -14.65 0.94 3.78
CA VAL A 211 -15.08 1.63 2.56
C VAL A 211 -13.92 1.73 1.58
N VAL A 212 -14.19 1.42 0.32
CA VAL A 212 -13.25 1.53 -0.80
C VAL A 212 -13.51 2.81 -1.61
N TYR A 213 -12.56 3.17 -2.46
CA TYR A 213 -12.65 4.43 -3.23
C TYR A 213 -13.77 4.42 -4.26
N GLU A 214 -14.08 3.31 -4.91
CA GLU A 214 -15.20 3.24 -5.87
C GLU A 214 -16.54 3.61 -5.22
N ASP A 215 -16.86 3.03 -4.06
CA ASP A 215 -18.03 3.36 -3.25
C ASP A 215 -18.02 4.84 -2.84
N LEU A 216 -16.85 5.33 -2.42
CA LEU A 216 -16.69 6.70 -1.95
C LEU A 216 -16.83 7.73 -3.07
N ILE A 217 -16.33 7.44 -4.27
CA ILE A 217 -16.44 8.29 -5.45
C ILE A 217 -17.89 8.33 -5.92
N ALA A 218 -18.56 7.18 -6.01
CA ALA A 218 -19.97 7.11 -6.34
C ALA A 218 -20.83 7.90 -5.34
N PHE A 219 -20.57 7.73 -4.04
CA PHE A 219 -21.23 8.53 -3.01
C PHE A 219 -20.96 10.04 -3.18
N ALA A 220 -19.71 10.43 -3.44
CA ALA A 220 -19.34 11.84 -3.62
C ALA A 220 -20.10 12.47 -4.79
N ASP A 221 -20.21 11.78 -5.93
CA ASP A 221 -20.92 12.28 -7.10
C ASP A 221 -22.40 12.54 -6.81
N THR A 222 -23.08 11.60 -6.14
CA THR A 222 -24.50 11.77 -5.73
C THR A 222 -24.72 12.92 -4.75
N ASN A 223 -23.68 13.36 -4.05
CA ASN A 223 -23.71 14.48 -3.11
C ASN A 223 -23.07 15.76 -3.69
N HIS A 224 -22.75 15.79 -4.99
CA HIS A 224 -22.11 16.92 -5.66
C HIS A 224 -20.77 17.32 -5.04
N LEU A 225 -19.94 16.32 -4.73
CA LEU A 225 -18.62 16.47 -4.13
C LEU A 225 -17.53 15.90 -5.03
N THR A 226 -16.29 16.30 -4.76
CA THR A 226 -15.08 15.72 -5.33
C THR A 226 -14.20 15.19 -4.21
N LEU A 227 -13.77 13.94 -4.34
CA LEU A 227 -12.86 13.26 -3.41
C LEU A 227 -11.70 12.64 -4.20
N PRO A 228 -10.52 13.27 -4.19
CA PRO A 228 -9.34 12.71 -4.86
C PRO A 228 -8.98 11.32 -4.33
N ALA A 229 -8.80 10.37 -5.25
CA ALA A 229 -8.50 8.97 -4.99
C ALA A 229 -7.17 8.56 -5.64
N GLY A 230 -6.65 7.39 -5.25
CA GLY A 230 -5.56 6.71 -5.94
C GLY A 230 -6.00 6.12 -7.28
N GLY A 231 -5.14 5.33 -7.93
CA GLY A 231 -5.41 4.75 -9.25
C GLY A 231 -6.34 3.52 -9.27
N CYS A 232 -6.68 2.93 -8.11
CA CYS A 232 -7.43 1.69 -8.01
C CYS A 232 -8.68 1.88 -7.13
N GLY A 233 -9.87 1.53 -7.66
CA GLY A 233 -11.16 1.76 -6.99
C GLY A 233 -11.34 0.97 -5.70
N THR A 234 -10.84 -0.26 -5.66
CA THR A 234 -10.88 -1.18 -4.51
C THR A 234 -9.83 -0.88 -3.43
N VAL A 235 -9.13 0.25 -3.50
CA VAL A 235 -8.23 0.66 -2.41
C VAL A 235 -9.08 1.17 -1.24
N GLY A 236 -8.82 0.64 -0.04
CA GLY A 236 -9.54 1.06 1.18
C GLY A 236 -9.26 2.51 1.56
N ALA A 237 -10.30 3.35 1.51
CA ALA A 237 -10.24 4.80 1.71
C ALA A 237 -9.78 5.20 3.12
N ALA A 238 -10.00 4.33 4.11
CA ALA A 238 -9.60 4.52 5.51
C ALA A 238 -8.52 3.52 5.99
N GLY A 239 -7.92 2.78 5.05
CA GLY A 239 -6.88 1.78 5.34
C GLY A 239 -5.46 2.33 5.29
N GLY A 240 -4.55 1.51 4.76
CA GLY A 240 -3.15 1.88 4.58
C GLY A 240 -2.92 3.07 3.64
N TYR A 241 -3.88 3.41 2.77
CA TYR A 241 -3.76 4.52 1.81
C TYR A 241 -3.50 5.88 2.50
N PRO A 242 -4.45 6.47 3.26
CA PRO A 242 -4.18 7.75 3.92
C PRO A 242 -3.19 7.58 5.08
N GLN A 243 -3.12 6.39 5.69
CA GLN A 243 -2.21 6.12 6.80
C GLN A 243 -0.74 6.09 6.38
N GLY A 244 -0.44 5.76 5.12
CA GLY A 244 0.92 5.78 4.57
C GLY A 244 1.26 7.01 3.73
N GLY A 245 0.26 7.85 3.41
CA GLY A 245 0.38 9.02 2.53
C GLY A 245 -0.86 9.12 1.63
N GLY A 246 -0.87 8.36 0.53
CA GLY A 246 -1.98 8.28 -0.39
C GLY A 246 -1.90 9.36 -1.48
N HIS A 247 -1.28 9.05 -2.61
CA HIS A 247 -1.18 9.99 -3.73
C HIS A 247 -2.40 9.91 -4.66
N SER A 248 -2.61 10.99 -5.41
CA SER A 248 -3.66 11.15 -6.43
C SER A 248 -3.13 12.07 -7.52
N MET A 249 -3.67 11.99 -8.75
CA MET A 249 -3.42 13.01 -9.78
C MET A 249 -3.80 14.42 -9.33
N PHE A 250 -4.57 14.56 -8.27
CA PHE A 250 -4.92 15.85 -7.69
C PHE A 250 -4.16 16.18 -6.40
N SER A 251 -3.21 15.35 -5.97
CA SER A 251 -2.44 15.62 -4.76
C SER A 251 -1.58 16.88 -4.84
N ASN A 252 -1.14 17.27 -6.05
CA ASN A 252 -0.47 18.55 -6.28
C ASN A 252 -1.28 19.73 -5.70
N VAL A 253 -2.59 19.74 -5.93
CA VAL A 253 -3.49 20.84 -5.54
C VAL A 253 -4.13 20.60 -4.17
N TYR A 254 -4.66 19.40 -3.94
CA TYR A 254 -5.49 19.08 -2.77
C TYR A 254 -4.73 18.38 -1.64
N GLY A 255 -3.44 18.11 -1.83
CA GLY A 255 -2.61 17.35 -0.88
C GLY A 255 -2.77 15.84 -1.00
N LEU A 256 -1.95 15.11 -0.25
CA LEU A 256 -2.05 13.65 -0.13
C LEU A 256 -3.34 13.26 0.62
N GLY A 257 -3.70 11.97 0.59
CA GLY A 257 -4.78 11.41 1.39
C GLY A 257 -4.61 11.73 2.88
N ALA A 258 -3.38 11.60 3.39
CA ALA A 258 -2.98 11.97 4.73
C ALA A 258 -3.28 13.45 5.05
N ASP A 259 -2.99 14.36 4.13
CA ASP A 259 -3.17 15.80 4.34
C ASP A 259 -4.65 16.19 4.51
N ARG A 260 -5.56 15.39 3.93
CA ARG A 260 -7.01 15.65 3.92
C ARG A 260 -7.77 15.04 5.10
N VAL A 261 -7.13 14.21 5.92
CA VAL A 261 -7.77 13.61 7.09
C VAL A 261 -8.03 14.67 8.16
N LEU A 262 -9.25 14.67 8.70
CA LEU A 262 -9.71 15.56 9.78
C LEU A 262 -9.82 14.85 11.13
N GLU A 263 -10.19 13.57 11.14
CA GLU A 263 -10.41 12.78 12.36
C GLU A 263 -10.33 11.28 12.08
N MET A 264 -9.87 10.49 13.05
CA MET A 264 -9.96 9.03 13.04
C MET A 264 -10.49 8.48 14.37
N GLU A 265 -11.36 7.48 14.29
CA GLU A 265 -11.80 6.64 15.41
C GLU A 265 -10.92 5.39 15.45
N VAL A 266 -10.24 5.13 16.57
CA VAL A 266 -9.12 4.16 16.63
C VAL A 266 -9.17 3.33 17.91
N VAL A 267 -8.88 2.04 17.80
CA VAL A 267 -8.59 1.18 18.95
C VAL A 267 -7.08 0.93 19.03
N THR A 268 -6.47 1.26 20.16
CA THR A 268 -5.02 1.14 20.36
C THR A 268 -4.64 -0.16 21.07
N PRO A 269 -3.43 -0.70 20.85
CA PRO A 269 -2.97 -1.93 21.53
C PRO A 269 -2.97 -1.84 23.07
N ARG A 270 -2.90 -0.63 23.63
CA ARG A 270 -3.05 -0.37 25.06
C ARG A 270 -4.49 -0.60 25.60
N GLY A 271 -5.45 -0.86 24.72
CA GLY A 271 -6.84 -1.14 25.07
C GLY A 271 -7.77 0.08 25.05
N ASP A 272 -7.30 1.23 24.56
CA ASP A 272 -8.12 2.44 24.47
C ASP A 272 -8.91 2.50 23.15
N HIS A 273 -10.17 2.95 23.22
CA HIS A 273 -10.98 3.40 22.09
C HIS A 273 -10.99 4.93 22.05
N LEU A 274 -10.31 5.52 21.07
CA LEU A 274 -9.97 6.93 21.02
C LEU A 274 -10.50 7.60 19.75
N ILE A 275 -10.70 8.92 19.86
CA ILE A 275 -10.80 9.81 18.71
C ILE A 275 -9.48 10.59 18.61
N ALA A 276 -8.83 10.52 17.45
CA ALA A 276 -7.60 11.24 17.15
C ALA A 276 -7.86 12.32 16.10
N ASN A 277 -7.62 13.58 16.45
CA ASN A 277 -7.79 14.74 15.58
C ASN A 277 -6.85 15.88 15.97
N SER A 278 -7.08 17.09 15.47
CA SER A 278 -6.26 18.28 15.75
C SER A 278 -6.37 18.83 17.18
N CYS A 279 -7.36 18.42 17.97
CA CYS A 279 -7.63 18.93 19.32
C CYS A 279 -7.44 17.89 20.43
N GLN A 280 -7.47 16.59 20.11
CA GLN A 280 -7.28 15.50 21.06
C GLN A 280 -6.49 14.34 20.46
N ASN A 281 -5.67 13.69 21.31
CA ASN A 281 -4.76 12.61 20.89
C ASN A 281 -3.91 13.02 19.66
N THR A 282 -3.44 14.27 19.66
CA THR A 282 -2.85 14.94 18.50
C THR A 282 -1.55 14.29 18.02
N ASP A 283 -0.83 13.63 18.92
CA ASP A 283 0.35 12.84 18.58
C ASP A 283 -0.02 11.55 17.82
N LEU A 284 -1.06 10.84 18.25
CA LEU A 284 -1.60 9.69 17.53
C LEU A 284 -2.17 10.11 16.18
N PHE A 285 -2.91 11.22 16.13
CA PHE A 285 -3.45 11.77 14.89
C PHE A 285 -2.36 12.08 13.87
N TRP A 286 -1.28 12.73 14.32
CA TRP A 286 -0.12 12.99 13.49
C TRP A 286 0.51 11.69 12.96
N ALA A 287 0.70 10.69 13.80
CA ALA A 287 1.30 9.40 13.41
C ALA A 287 0.44 8.59 12.43
N LEU A 288 -0.89 8.64 12.58
CA LEU A 288 -1.83 7.97 11.68
C LEU A 288 -1.95 8.64 10.31
N ARG A 289 -1.39 9.83 10.11
CA ARG A 289 -1.38 10.56 8.84
C ARG A 289 0.01 10.46 8.22
N GLY A 290 0.38 9.27 7.74
CA GLY A 290 1.65 9.04 7.04
C GLY A 290 2.64 8.11 7.74
N GLY A 291 2.38 7.68 8.98
CA GLY A 291 3.26 6.78 9.73
C GLY A 291 3.16 5.30 9.31
N GLY A 292 2.21 4.97 8.43
CA GLY A 292 1.92 3.62 7.97
C GLY A 292 0.81 2.94 8.77
N GLY A 293 -0.05 2.21 8.08
CA GLY A 293 -1.13 1.45 8.72
C GLY A 293 -0.65 0.18 9.42
N GLY A 294 -1.45 -0.31 10.36
CA GLY A 294 -1.19 -1.59 11.03
C GLY A 294 -0.16 -1.55 12.17
N THR A 295 0.31 -0.36 12.58
CA THR A 295 1.31 -0.23 13.65
C THR A 295 0.82 0.56 14.89
N PHE A 296 0.06 1.65 14.74
CA PHE A 296 -0.33 2.49 15.89
C PHE A 296 -1.65 2.08 16.55
N GLY A 297 -2.50 1.37 15.80
CA GLY A 297 -3.83 0.96 16.22
C GLY A 297 -4.67 0.53 15.02
N VAL A 298 -5.92 0.14 15.30
CA VAL A 298 -6.90 -0.24 14.29
C VAL A 298 -7.89 0.90 14.11
N VAL A 299 -7.86 1.52 12.94
CA VAL A 299 -8.84 2.56 12.55
C VAL A 299 -10.18 1.88 12.28
N LEU A 300 -11.25 2.41 12.88
CA LEU A 300 -12.64 1.97 12.67
C LEU A 300 -13.39 2.91 11.72
N LYS A 301 -13.11 4.22 11.81
CA LYS A 301 -13.65 5.25 10.94
C LYS A 301 -12.63 6.34 10.67
N LEU A 302 -12.78 6.99 9.53
CA LEU A 302 -11.98 8.14 9.12
C LEU A 302 -12.90 9.23 8.57
N THR A 303 -12.66 10.46 8.98
CA THR A 303 -13.29 11.65 8.38
C THR A 303 -12.27 12.40 7.54
N THR A 304 -12.58 12.63 6.27
CA THR A 304 -11.72 13.33 5.30
C THR A 304 -12.41 14.56 4.73
N MET A 305 -11.65 15.56 4.32
CA MET A 305 -12.16 16.73 3.59
C MET A 305 -12.83 16.31 2.29
N ALA A 306 -13.96 16.93 1.97
CA ALA A 306 -14.66 16.81 0.70
C ALA A 306 -14.71 18.16 -0.01
N PHE A 307 -14.40 18.15 -1.31
CA PHE A 307 -14.33 19.37 -2.11
C PHE A 307 -15.64 19.57 -2.89
N PRO A 308 -15.99 20.81 -3.27
CA PRO A 308 -17.09 21.05 -4.20
C PRO A 308 -16.91 20.23 -5.48
N ALA A 309 -18.01 19.79 -6.09
CA ALA A 309 -17.96 19.22 -7.43
C ALA A 309 -17.25 20.19 -8.40
N THR A 310 -16.28 19.65 -9.14
CA THR A 310 -15.53 20.39 -10.16
C THR A 310 -15.53 19.63 -11.47
N THR A 311 -15.53 20.37 -12.57
CA THR A 311 -15.19 19.81 -13.88
C THR A 311 -13.70 19.50 -13.92
N VAL A 312 -13.30 18.52 -14.73
CA VAL A 312 -11.91 18.10 -14.87
C VAL A 312 -11.49 18.18 -16.33
N SER A 313 -10.47 18.99 -16.62
CA SER A 313 -9.79 18.90 -17.92
C SER A 313 -8.84 17.72 -17.88
N ALA A 314 -9.03 16.74 -18.77
CA ALA A 314 -8.22 15.53 -18.80
C ALA A 314 -7.74 15.19 -20.21
N VAL A 315 -6.52 14.64 -20.28
CA VAL A 315 -5.92 14.17 -21.53
C VAL A 315 -5.43 12.75 -21.36
N PHE A 316 -5.60 11.95 -22.40
CA PHE A 316 -4.87 10.71 -22.63
C PHE A 316 -4.13 10.82 -23.96
N ALA A 317 -2.85 10.50 -23.96
CA ALA A 317 -2.05 10.51 -25.16
C ALA A 317 -1.11 9.31 -25.19
N THR A 318 -0.87 8.77 -26.38
CA THR A 318 0.08 7.67 -26.62
C THR A 318 1.12 8.10 -27.64
N VAL A 319 2.33 7.55 -27.52
CA VAL A 319 3.45 7.73 -28.43
C VAL A 319 3.80 6.38 -29.04
N ASP A 320 3.99 6.36 -30.36
CA ASP A 320 4.40 5.17 -31.09
C ASP A 320 5.85 4.81 -30.74
N ALA A 321 5.98 3.86 -29.82
CA ALA A 321 7.27 3.35 -29.33
C ALA A 321 8.03 2.54 -30.38
N THR A 322 7.38 2.13 -31.48
CA THR A 322 8.02 1.36 -32.56
C THR A 322 8.94 2.23 -33.43
N VAL A 323 8.74 3.55 -33.41
CA VAL A 323 9.59 4.51 -34.11
C VAL A 323 10.80 4.85 -33.23
N PRO A 324 12.03 4.56 -33.69
CA PRO A 324 13.23 4.76 -32.86
C PRO A 324 13.39 6.19 -32.34
N GLY A 325 13.65 6.31 -31.04
CA GLY A 325 13.94 7.58 -30.37
C GLY A 325 12.73 8.46 -30.03
N GLN A 326 11.49 8.09 -30.41
CA GLN A 326 10.32 8.92 -30.04
C GLN A 326 10.01 8.86 -28.54
N ALA A 327 10.08 7.67 -27.93
CA ALA A 327 9.87 7.51 -26.49
C ALA A 327 10.86 8.35 -25.67
N GLU A 328 12.15 8.33 -26.04
CA GLU A 328 13.17 9.13 -25.38
C GLU A 328 12.89 10.63 -25.51
N LYS A 329 12.55 11.12 -26.71
CA LYS A 329 12.16 12.52 -26.94
C LYS A 329 10.91 12.92 -26.15
N PHE A 330 9.97 12.00 -25.98
CA PHE A 330 8.80 12.21 -25.14
C PHE A 330 9.19 12.34 -23.66
N PHE A 331 10.08 11.49 -23.15
CA PHE A 331 10.59 11.62 -21.77
C PHE A 331 11.40 12.91 -21.57
N GLN A 332 12.21 13.31 -22.57
CA GLN A 332 12.91 14.60 -22.57
C GLN A 332 11.91 15.75 -22.44
N PHE A 333 10.89 15.78 -23.29
CA PHE A 333 9.85 16.80 -23.22
C PHE A 333 9.14 16.81 -21.85
N MET A 334 8.77 15.64 -21.33
CA MET A 334 8.08 15.55 -20.04
C MET A 334 8.95 16.00 -18.87
N THR A 335 10.23 15.65 -18.84
CA THR A 335 11.15 16.11 -17.79
C THR A 335 11.43 17.62 -17.88
N GLU A 336 11.50 18.19 -19.08
CA GLU A 336 11.68 19.64 -19.29
C GLU A 336 10.47 20.47 -18.82
N ASN A 337 9.26 19.95 -19.00
CA ASN A 337 8.03 20.67 -18.71
C ASN A 337 7.38 20.30 -17.37
N ALA A 338 7.86 19.24 -16.68
CA ALA A 338 7.29 18.73 -15.43
C ALA A 338 7.06 19.83 -14.37
N LEU A 339 8.06 20.67 -14.12
CA LEU A 339 7.95 21.76 -13.13
C LEU A 339 6.91 22.80 -13.56
N GLY A 340 6.87 23.16 -14.84
CA GLY A 340 5.89 24.10 -15.37
C GLY A 340 4.46 23.56 -15.26
N TYR A 341 4.26 22.28 -15.54
CA TYR A 341 2.96 21.63 -15.37
C TYR A 341 2.54 21.54 -13.91
N ALA A 342 3.46 21.21 -13.00
CA ALA A 342 3.19 21.21 -11.57
C ALA A 342 2.80 22.60 -11.06
N GLN A 343 3.48 23.66 -11.49
CA GLN A 343 3.16 25.05 -11.15
C GLN A 343 1.76 25.50 -11.63
N GLN A 344 1.26 24.89 -12.70
CA GLN A 344 -0.07 25.14 -13.25
C GLN A 344 -1.16 24.22 -12.68
N GLY A 345 -0.82 23.36 -11.70
CA GLY A 345 -1.76 22.48 -11.04
C GLY A 345 -2.10 21.20 -11.79
N PHE A 346 -1.34 20.85 -12.84
CA PHE A 346 -1.47 19.53 -13.44
C PHE A 346 -0.95 18.47 -12.47
N GLY A 347 -1.64 17.33 -12.46
CA GLY A 347 -1.02 16.06 -12.05
C GLY A 347 -1.28 14.99 -13.10
N TYR A 348 -0.41 13.98 -13.11
CA TYR A 348 -0.36 13.03 -14.21
C TYR A 348 0.29 11.70 -13.85
N TYR A 349 -0.08 10.68 -14.60
CA TYR A 349 0.59 9.37 -14.65
C TYR A 349 1.24 9.23 -16.02
N LEU A 350 2.57 9.25 -16.05
CA LEU A 350 3.37 8.96 -17.24
C LEU A 350 3.82 7.49 -17.16
N TYR A 351 3.59 6.72 -18.22
CA TYR A 351 3.87 5.29 -18.30
C TYR A 351 5.05 5.03 -19.25
N PRO A 352 6.32 4.99 -18.79
CA PRO A 352 7.44 4.73 -19.68
C PRO A 352 7.40 3.38 -20.42
N PHE A 353 6.88 2.31 -19.80
CA PHE A 353 6.80 0.96 -20.44
C PHE A 353 5.81 0.90 -21.61
N LEU A 354 4.78 1.73 -21.58
CA LEU A 354 3.81 1.94 -22.64
C LEU A 354 3.77 3.45 -22.86
N PRO A 355 4.66 4.05 -23.69
CA PRO A 355 4.87 5.49 -23.78
C PRO A 355 3.57 6.27 -23.95
N ALA A 356 2.96 6.62 -22.83
CA ALA A 356 1.62 7.17 -22.75
C ALA A 356 1.52 8.00 -21.49
N ILE A 357 0.56 8.91 -21.48
CA ILE A 357 0.33 9.78 -20.34
C ILE A 357 -1.14 10.05 -20.16
N VAL A 358 -1.58 10.04 -18.91
CA VAL A 358 -2.83 10.65 -18.48
C VAL A 358 -2.46 11.92 -17.71
N MET A 359 -3.00 13.08 -18.08
CA MET A 359 -2.85 14.31 -17.29
C MET A 359 -4.23 14.89 -16.98
N SER A 360 -4.33 15.58 -15.84
CA SER A 360 -5.57 16.20 -15.41
C SER A 360 -5.33 17.53 -14.71
N ASN A 361 -6.30 18.43 -14.79
CA ASN A 361 -6.26 19.75 -14.17
C ASN A 361 -7.66 20.18 -13.72
N THR A 362 -7.74 20.82 -12.55
CA THR A 362 -8.99 21.37 -11.97
C THR A 362 -8.89 22.87 -11.66
N ILE A 363 -7.76 23.51 -11.96
CA ILE A 363 -7.51 24.93 -11.71
C ILE A 363 -7.77 25.77 -12.97
N LEU A 364 -7.23 25.34 -14.10
CA LEU A 364 -7.31 26.05 -15.37
C LEU A 364 -8.67 25.84 -16.04
N SER A 365 -9.12 26.86 -16.80
CA SER A 365 -10.20 26.65 -17.77
C SER A 365 -9.80 25.59 -18.80
N PHE A 366 -10.78 25.01 -19.50
CA PHE A 366 -10.47 24.02 -20.55
C PHE A 366 -9.59 24.62 -21.66
N GLU A 367 -9.85 25.86 -22.05
CA GLU A 367 -9.08 26.59 -23.06
C GLU A 367 -7.66 26.90 -22.57
N GLU A 368 -7.49 27.29 -21.31
CA GLU A 368 -6.18 27.54 -20.70
C GLU A 368 -5.37 26.25 -20.59
N ALA A 369 -5.99 25.16 -20.17
CA ALA A 369 -5.36 23.84 -20.12
C ALA A 369 -4.94 23.38 -21.52
N GLN A 370 -5.80 23.56 -22.52
CA GLN A 370 -5.50 23.23 -23.91
C GLN A 370 -4.33 24.07 -24.45
N ALA A 371 -4.30 25.37 -24.14
CA ALA A 371 -3.20 26.25 -24.52
C ALA A 371 -1.88 25.84 -23.85
N SER A 372 -1.89 25.48 -22.56
CA SER A 372 -0.71 24.98 -21.86
C SER A 372 -0.19 23.67 -22.45
N LEU A 373 -1.08 22.78 -22.89
CA LEU A 373 -0.73 21.46 -23.42
C LEU A 373 -0.44 21.48 -24.93
N ALA A 374 -0.66 22.61 -25.61
CA ALA A 374 -0.45 22.72 -27.06
C ALA A 374 0.96 22.31 -27.54
N PRO A 375 2.06 22.62 -26.83
CA PRO A 375 3.39 22.14 -27.23
C PRO A 375 3.51 20.61 -27.16
N LEU A 376 2.91 19.97 -26.15
CA LEU A 376 2.92 18.52 -26.03
C LEU A 376 2.05 17.87 -27.11
N MET A 377 0.84 18.39 -27.33
CA MET A 377 -0.04 17.95 -28.40
C MET A 377 0.69 18.03 -29.74
N ASN A 378 1.33 19.17 -30.05
CA ASN A 378 2.05 19.35 -31.31
C ASN A 378 3.22 18.37 -31.48
N LEU A 379 3.96 18.11 -30.39
CA LEU A 379 5.02 17.09 -30.40
C LEU A 379 4.46 15.72 -30.81
N ILE A 380 3.35 15.29 -30.21
CA ILE A 380 2.75 13.97 -30.43
C ILE A 380 2.06 13.89 -31.79
N THR A 381 1.30 14.90 -32.20
CA THR A 381 0.42 14.80 -33.39
C THR A 381 1.06 15.27 -34.69
N HIS A 382 2.12 16.09 -34.64
CA HIS A 382 2.74 16.65 -35.86
C HIS A 382 4.23 16.36 -35.99
N ASN A 383 4.97 16.32 -34.88
CA ASN A 383 6.42 16.12 -34.93
C ASN A 383 6.83 14.64 -34.86
N PHE A 384 6.00 13.80 -34.24
CA PHE A 384 6.17 12.36 -34.25
C PHE A 384 5.52 11.72 -35.47
N THR A 385 6.14 10.64 -35.95
CA THR A 385 5.68 9.82 -37.07
C THR A 385 5.20 8.47 -36.55
N GLY A 386 4.59 7.67 -37.43
CA GLY A 386 3.94 6.42 -37.05
C GLY A 386 2.45 6.58 -36.79
N THR A 387 1.75 5.46 -36.69
CA THR A 387 0.28 5.42 -36.54
C THR A 387 -0.15 5.26 -35.09
N GLY A 388 0.77 4.96 -34.17
CA GLY A 388 0.50 4.76 -32.75
C GLY A 388 0.43 6.04 -31.91
N ASN A 389 0.65 7.22 -32.50
CA ASN A 389 0.54 8.50 -31.79
C ASN A 389 -0.93 8.91 -31.68
N THR A 390 -1.43 9.11 -30.47
CA THR A 390 -2.82 9.53 -30.23
C THR A 390 -2.89 10.67 -29.23
N TRP A 391 -3.93 11.49 -29.35
CA TRP A 391 -4.22 12.59 -28.44
C TRP A 391 -5.73 12.71 -28.25
N GLN A 392 -6.19 12.61 -27.01
CA GLN A 392 -7.58 12.82 -26.66
C GLN A 392 -7.68 13.68 -25.39
N MET A 393 -8.23 14.88 -25.54
CA MET A 393 -8.49 15.79 -24.43
C MET A 393 -9.98 16.10 -24.33
N THR A 394 -10.55 16.02 -23.14
CA THR A 394 -11.96 16.37 -22.88
C THR A 394 -12.12 17.12 -21.56
N LEU A 395 -13.25 17.83 -21.45
CA LEU A 395 -13.73 18.41 -20.20
C LEU A 395 -14.77 17.44 -19.61
N GLU A 396 -14.43 16.80 -18.51
CA GLU A 396 -15.31 15.88 -17.81
C GLU A 396 -16.23 16.65 -16.85
N PRO A 397 -17.54 16.33 -16.83
CA PRO A 397 -18.53 17.11 -16.08
C PRO A 397 -18.38 16.98 -14.56
N ASN A 398 -17.79 15.89 -14.08
CA ASN A 398 -17.57 15.60 -12.67
C ASN A 398 -16.36 14.67 -12.49
N TYR A 399 -15.97 14.44 -11.23
CA TYR A 399 -14.85 13.59 -10.88
C TYR A 399 -15.08 12.11 -11.23
N LEU A 400 -16.30 11.58 -11.08
CA LEU A 400 -16.61 10.18 -11.40
C LEU A 400 -16.42 9.87 -12.89
N SER A 401 -16.97 10.69 -13.79
CA SER A 401 -16.79 10.56 -15.24
C SER A 401 -15.31 10.62 -15.64
N TYR A 402 -14.55 11.51 -14.99
CA TYR A 402 -13.10 11.57 -15.17
C TYR A 402 -12.41 10.28 -14.69
N TYR A 403 -12.75 9.79 -13.50
CA TYR A 403 -12.13 8.62 -12.90
C TYR A 403 -12.32 7.38 -13.78
N ASP A 404 -13.58 7.10 -14.16
CA ASP A 404 -13.97 5.94 -14.96
C ASP A 404 -13.38 5.95 -16.37
N LYS A 405 -13.09 7.13 -16.91
CA LYS A 405 -12.58 7.29 -18.27
C LYS A 405 -11.06 7.38 -18.35
N TYR A 406 -10.42 8.05 -17.39
CA TYR A 406 -8.99 8.42 -17.50
C TYR A 406 -8.11 7.77 -16.44
N VAL A 407 -8.61 7.51 -15.22
CA VAL A 407 -7.79 6.91 -14.17
C VAL A 407 -7.68 5.40 -14.36
N THR A 408 -8.77 4.76 -14.78
CA THR A 408 -8.86 3.30 -15.00
C THR A 408 -8.36 2.86 -16.38
N ILE A 409 -8.01 3.79 -17.28
CA ILE A 409 -7.68 3.50 -18.69
C ILE A 409 -6.42 2.65 -18.86
N VAL A 410 -5.49 2.75 -17.91
CA VAL A 410 -4.30 1.87 -17.82
C VAL A 410 -4.37 1.14 -16.48
N PRO A 411 -5.04 -0.04 -16.43
CA PRO A 411 -5.22 -0.76 -15.17
C PRO A 411 -3.91 -1.38 -14.68
N ILE A 412 -3.73 -1.39 -13.36
CA ILE A 412 -2.65 -2.15 -12.72
C ILE A 412 -3.09 -3.62 -12.59
N PRO A 413 -2.21 -4.60 -12.83
CA PRO A 413 -2.56 -6.01 -12.70
C PRO A 413 -3.04 -6.38 -11.29
N VAL A 414 -4.09 -7.20 -11.21
CA VAL A 414 -4.66 -7.77 -9.97
C VAL A 414 -4.82 -9.28 -10.13
N GLY A 415 -5.02 -10.02 -9.04
CA GLY A 415 -5.14 -11.49 -9.09
C GLY A 415 -3.84 -12.16 -9.56
N THR A 416 -2.72 -11.45 -9.39
CA THR A 416 -1.38 -11.87 -9.80
C THR A 416 -0.37 -11.44 -8.76
N ALA A 417 0.80 -12.08 -8.74
CA ALA A 417 1.88 -11.58 -7.93
C ALA A 417 2.48 -10.33 -8.56
N LEU A 418 2.75 -9.32 -7.74
CA LEU A 418 3.31 -8.03 -8.15
C LEU A 418 4.22 -7.49 -7.04
N THR A 419 5.50 -7.35 -7.34
CA THR A 419 6.44 -6.59 -6.48
C THR A 419 6.71 -5.22 -7.09
N VAL A 420 6.85 -4.23 -6.23
CA VAL A 420 7.09 -2.84 -6.61
C VAL A 420 8.37 -2.32 -5.94
N ALA A 421 8.98 -1.30 -6.53
CA ALA A 421 10.02 -0.48 -5.93
C ALA A 421 9.82 0.97 -6.37
N SER A 422 10.17 1.94 -5.53
CA SER A 422 9.98 3.35 -5.89
C SER A 422 11.00 4.28 -5.28
N HIS A 423 11.04 5.51 -5.81
CA HIS A 423 11.80 6.61 -5.26
C HIS A 423 11.14 7.95 -5.58
N LEU A 424 11.18 8.88 -4.63
CA LEU A 424 10.70 10.25 -4.77
C LEU A 424 11.78 11.11 -5.43
N ILE A 425 11.41 11.84 -6.48
CA ILE A 425 12.30 12.67 -7.29
C ILE A 425 12.12 14.15 -6.94
N PRO A 426 13.13 14.77 -6.30
CA PRO A 426 13.10 16.17 -5.88
C PRO A 426 12.92 17.15 -7.04
N VAL A 427 12.29 18.29 -6.75
CA VAL A 427 12.17 19.43 -7.68
C VAL A 427 13.54 19.84 -8.26
N SER A 428 14.61 19.74 -7.46
CA SER A 428 15.97 20.10 -7.88
C SER A 428 16.48 19.34 -9.10
N GLN A 429 15.98 18.11 -9.33
CA GLN A 429 16.38 17.32 -10.51
C GLN A 429 15.81 17.89 -11.81
N PHE A 430 14.71 18.64 -11.75
CA PHE A 430 14.06 19.23 -12.91
C PHE A 430 14.60 20.63 -13.24
N GLN A 431 15.28 21.28 -12.30
CA GLN A 431 15.79 22.64 -12.45
C GLN A 431 17.07 22.74 -13.29
N THR A 432 17.83 21.64 -13.40
CA THR A 432 19.10 21.63 -14.14
C THR A 432 19.01 20.75 -15.39
N ALA A 433 19.72 21.12 -16.46
CA ALA A 433 19.77 20.30 -17.67
C ALA A 433 20.38 18.91 -17.39
N SER A 434 21.44 18.85 -16.57
CA SER A 434 22.08 17.59 -16.19
C SER A 434 21.15 16.68 -15.38
N GLY A 435 20.37 17.23 -14.45
CA GLY A 435 19.39 16.45 -13.68
C GLY A 435 18.31 15.87 -14.57
N ARG A 436 17.76 16.67 -15.48
CA ARG A 436 16.76 16.20 -16.46
C ARG A 436 17.31 15.13 -17.40
N SER A 437 18.50 15.34 -17.96
CA SER A 437 19.13 14.33 -18.82
C SER A 437 19.39 13.02 -18.07
N ALA A 438 19.80 13.09 -16.81
CA ALA A 438 20.03 11.89 -16.00
C ALA A 438 18.72 11.16 -15.65
N LEU A 439 17.61 11.88 -15.43
CA LEU A 439 16.28 11.30 -15.28
C LEU A 439 15.82 10.58 -16.55
N VAL A 440 15.98 11.21 -17.73
CA VAL A 440 15.65 10.58 -19.02
C VAL A 440 16.45 9.30 -19.22
N GLN A 441 17.75 9.32 -18.89
CA GLN A 441 18.59 8.13 -18.98
C GLN A 441 18.09 7.03 -18.05
N ALA A 442 17.83 7.35 -16.78
CA ALA A 442 17.31 6.37 -15.82
C ALA A 442 15.96 5.78 -16.24
N MET A 443 15.06 6.59 -16.81
CA MET A 443 13.79 6.13 -17.36
C MET A 443 13.98 5.19 -18.56
N THR A 444 14.87 5.54 -19.49
CA THR A 444 15.16 4.71 -20.67
C THR A 444 15.77 3.37 -20.25
N ASP A 445 16.71 3.38 -19.30
CA ASP A 445 17.38 2.17 -18.81
C ASP A 445 16.43 1.23 -18.07
N VAL A 446 15.47 1.79 -17.32
CA VAL A 446 14.56 0.98 -16.51
C VAL A 446 13.47 0.32 -17.34
N VAL A 447 13.03 0.94 -18.45
CA VAL A 447 12.04 0.34 -19.37
C VAL A 447 12.52 -0.99 -19.96
N ALA A 448 13.83 -1.17 -20.11
CA ALA A 448 14.40 -2.43 -20.58
C ALA A 448 14.38 -3.56 -19.53
N ASN A 449 14.25 -3.23 -18.24
CA ASN A 449 14.49 -4.15 -17.12
C ASN A 449 13.30 -4.29 -16.15
N ALA A 450 12.30 -3.41 -16.23
CA ALA A 450 11.09 -3.45 -15.42
C ALA A 450 9.84 -3.37 -16.32
N PRO A 451 9.01 -4.43 -16.39
CA PRO A 451 7.85 -4.47 -17.28
C PRO A 451 6.77 -3.46 -16.88
N ILE A 452 6.82 -2.94 -15.65
CA ILE A 452 6.00 -1.82 -15.18
C ILE A 452 6.94 -0.69 -14.76
N SER A 453 6.69 0.51 -15.25
CA SER A 453 7.38 1.74 -14.84
C SER A 453 6.42 2.92 -14.95
N ILE A 454 6.33 3.74 -13.90
CA ILE A 454 5.37 4.85 -13.84
C ILE A 454 6.04 6.04 -13.15
N ALA A 455 6.04 7.18 -13.83
CA ALA A 455 6.36 8.47 -13.24
C ALA A 455 5.06 9.17 -12.83
N PHE A 456 4.81 9.22 -11.53
CA PHE A 456 3.65 9.88 -10.96
C PHE A 456 3.97 11.35 -10.67
N GLY A 457 3.47 12.26 -11.50
CA GLY A 457 3.48 13.71 -11.24
C GLY A 457 2.44 14.11 -10.21
N VAL A 458 2.57 13.60 -8.98
CA VAL A 458 1.54 13.64 -7.93
C VAL A 458 2.03 14.17 -6.59
N ALA A 459 3.30 14.56 -6.51
CA ALA A 459 3.79 15.15 -5.28
C ALA A 459 2.98 16.43 -4.95
N PRO A 460 2.71 16.69 -3.66
CA PRO A 460 1.88 17.80 -3.20
C PRO A 460 2.59 19.16 -3.31
N PHE A 461 3.08 19.51 -4.51
CA PHE A 461 3.97 20.64 -4.76
C PHE A 461 3.32 22.01 -4.51
N LEU A 462 2.07 22.21 -4.96
CA LEU A 462 1.30 23.44 -4.67
C LEU A 462 0.57 23.40 -3.33
N HIS A 463 0.49 22.23 -2.69
CA HIS A 463 -0.15 22.08 -1.39
C HIS A 463 0.77 22.66 -0.30
N GLY A 464 0.44 23.87 0.17
CA GLY A 464 1.32 24.67 1.03
C GLY A 464 1.57 24.15 2.45
N ASN A 465 0.96 23.03 2.87
CA ASN A 465 1.10 22.51 4.23
C ASN A 465 2.09 21.33 4.29
N LYS A 466 3.25 21.54 4.93
CA LYS A 466 4.37 20.59 4.92
C LYS A 466 4.64 19.88 6.27
N ASN A 467 3.98 20.29 7.38
CA ASN A 467 4.39 19.89 8.74
C ASN A 467 3.28 19.29 9.61
N ASP A 468 2.05 19.15 9.10
CA ASP A 468 0.90 18.73 9.90
C ASP A 468 0.67 17.21 9.90
N THR A 469 1.49 16.46 9.18
CA THR A 469 1.40 15.01 9.01
C THR A 469 2.75 14.35 9.29
N SER A 470 2.77 13.03 9.42
CA SER A 470 4.00 12.25 9.58
C SER A 470 4.50 11.63 8.28
N VAL A 471 3.95 12.04 7.14
CA VAL A 471 4.45 11.68 5.80
C VAL A 471 5.93 12.05 5.70
N ASN A 472 6.72 11.29 4.93
CA ASN A 472 8.12 11.65 4.67
C ASN A 472 8.20 13.08 4.11
N PRO A 473 8.94 14.01 4.74
CA PRO A 473 9.07 15.38 4.25
C PRO A 473 9.53 15.49 2.79
N ALA A 474 10.27 14.49 2.29
CA ALA A 474 10.71 14.41 0.91
C ALA A 474 9.57 14.51 -0.13
N TRP A 475 8.34 14.12 0.23
CA TRP A 475 7.16 14.30 -0.63
C TRP A 475 6.94 15.76 -1.01
N TYR A 476 7.06 16.67 -0.06
CA TYR A 476 6.73 18.09 -0.24
C TYR A 476 7.83 18.89 -0.96
N ASP A 477 8.98 18.27 -1.22
CA ASP A 477 10.09 18.83 -1.99
C ASP A 477 10.32 18.06 -3.31
N SER A 478 9.43 17.12 -3.63
CA SER A 478 9.46 16.31 -4.85
C SER A 478 8.47 16.80 -5.89
N LEU A 479 8.70 16.42 -7.15
CA LEU A 479 7.68 16.51 -8.20
C LEU A 479 7.12 15.13 -8.54
N TRP A 480 8.01 14.13 -8.62
CA TRP A 480 7.61 12.78 -9.01
C TRP A 480 7.75 11.80 -7.85
N HIS A 481 6.82 10.86 -7.82
CA HIS A 481 7.02 9.53 -7.27
C HIS A 481 7.28 8.61 -8.47
N PHE A 482 8.45 7.99 -8.56
CA PHE A 482 8.77 7.08 -9.65
C PHE A 482 8.71 5.64 -9.13
N ALA A 483 7.83 4.83 -9.69
CA ALA A 483 7.68 3.43 -9.30
C ALA A 483 7.96 2.49 -10.47
N ILE A 484 8.47 1.33 -10.14
CA ILE A 484 8.67 0.21 -11.07
C ILE A 484 8.09 -1.05 -10.46
N GLY A 485 7.73 -2.00 -11.31
CA GLY A 485 7.16 -3.26 -10.85
C GLY A 485 7.49 -4.44 -11.75
N ASN A 486 7.35 -5.62 -11.18
CA ASN A 486 7.49 -6.89 -11.88
C ASN A 486 6.42 -7.87 -11.39
N THR A 487 5.93 -8.69 -12.31
CA THR A 487 4.85 -9.65 -12.07
C THR A 487 5.32 -11.06 -12.35
N TRP A 488 4.73 -12.04 -11.67
CA TRP A 488 4.95 -13.45 -11.98
C TRP A 488 3.71 -14.29 -11.73
N ASN A 489 3.72 -15.48 -12.33
CA ASN A 489 2.62 -16.44 -12.25
C ASN A 489 2.91 -17.55 -11.23
N PHE A 490 1.94 -18.42 -10.97
CA PHE A 490 1.96 -19.48 -9.94
C PHE A 490 3.15 -20.46 -10.03
N ASN A 491 3.77 -20.56 -11.20
CA ASN A 491 4.76 -21.58 -11.54
C ASN A 491 6.22 -21.19 -11.24
N GLN A 492 6.45 -20.12 -10.47
CA GLN A 492 7.78 -19.70 -10.06
C GLN A 492 8.24 -20.38 -8.76
N ASN A 493 9.55 -20.59 -8.63
CA ASN A 493 10.18 -21.12 -7.42
C ASN A 493 10.93 -20.04 -6.65
N SER A 494 11.21 -20.29 -5.37
CA SER A 494 11.93 -19.38 -4.46
C SER A 494 13.24 -18.81 -5.01
N THR A 495 14.02 -19.56 -5.80
CA THR A 495 15.27 -19.08 -6.40
C THR A 495 14.99 -18.00 -7.43
N THR A 496 14.04 -18.24 -8.34
CA THR A 496 13.63 -17.22 -9.32
C THR A 496 13.02 -16.00 -8.64
N LEU A 497 12.21 -16.20 -7.60
CA LEU A 497 11.62 -15.08 -6.85
C LEU A 497 12.70 -14.21 -6.20
N LYS A 498 13.75 -14.82 -5.62
CA LYS A 498 14.90 -14.09 -5.07
C LYS A 498 15.56 -13.20 -6.12
N THR A 499 15.74 -13.72 -7.34
CA THR A 499 16.26 -12.94 -8.47
C THR A 499 15.32 -11.80 -8.85
N ILE A 500 14.01 -12.04 -8.98
CA ILE A 500 13.02 -10.99 -9.31
C ILE A 500 13.08 -9.83 -8.31
N TYR A 501 13.09 -10.12 -7.00
CA TYR A 501 13.20 -9.08 -5.97
C TYR A 501 14.54 -8.33 -6.04
N SER A 502 15.66 -9.06 -6.19
CA SER A 502 17.00 -8.47 -6.26
C SER A 502 17.18 -7.58 -7.51
N ASP A 503 16.66 -8.02 -8.65
CA ASP A 503 16.76 -7.31 -9.91
C ASP A 503 15.90 -6.04 -9.88
N LEU A 504 14.68 -6.11 -9.33
CA LEU A 504 13.83 -4.92 -9.19
C LEU A 504 14.46 -3.90 -8.22
N SER A 505 15.01 -4.36 -7.10
CA SER A 505 15.75 -3.50 -6.17
C SER A 505 16.96 -2.84 -6.83
N SER A 506 17.64 -3.56 -7.71
CA SER A 506 18.77 -3.02 -8.48
C SER A 506 18.33 -2.01 -9.53
N ALA A 507 17.19 -2.27 -10.19
CA ALA A 507 16.66 -1.43 -11.26
C ALA A 507 16.21 -0.04 -10.79
N ILE A 508 15.82 0.13 -9.51
CA ILE A 508 15.47 1.45 -8.96
C ILE A 508 16.70 2.24 -8.48
N ASN A 509 17.89 1.62 -8.36
CA ASN A 509 19.10 2.29 -7.85
C ASN A 509 19.53 3.56 -8.61
N PRO A 510 19.38 3.67 -9.95
CA PRO A 510 19.65 4.93 -10.63
C PRO A 510 18.84 6.10 -10.05
N PHE A 511 17.57 5.88 -9.71
CA PHE A 511 16.73 6.91 -9.09
C PHE A 511 17.16 7.21 -7.64
N ARG A 512 17.53 6.19 -6.86
CA ARG A 512 18.12 6.37 -5.52
C ARG A 512 19.40 7.21 -5.58
N ALA A 513 20.25 6.98 -6.58
CA ALA A 513 21.50 7.71 -6.79
C ALA A 513 21.29 9.17 -7.24
N LEU A 514 20.23 9.43 -8.03
CA LEU A 514 19.85 10.80 -8.41
C LEU A 514 19.33 11.62 -7.23
N ALA A 515 18.70 10.98 -6.24
CA ALA A 515 18.07 11.66 -5.11
C ALA A 515 18.36 10.98 -3.76
N PRO A 516 19.63 10.89 -3.32
CA PRO A 516 20.02 10.05 -2.18
C PRO A 516 19.47 10.55 -0.83
N SER A 517 19.14 11.84 -0.72
CA SER A 517 18.56 12.44 0.49
C SER A 517 17.03 12.45 0.50
N SER A 518 16.38 11.92 -0.55
CA SER A 518 14.94 11.83 -0.68
C SER A 518 14.41 10.59 0.09
N GLY A 519 13.37 9.93 -0.42
CA GLY A 519 12.86 8.69 0.13
C GLY A 519 12.00 7.92 -0.86
N ALA A 520 11.39 6.83 -0.42
CA ALA A 520 10.42 6.05 -1.18
C ALA A 520 9.03 6.17 -0.56
N TYR A 521 7.99 5.92 -1.38
CA TYR A 521 6.64 5.85 -0.87
C TYR A 521 6.40 4.50 -0.21
N GLN A 522 6.28 4.46 1.13
CA GLN A 522 6.19 3.22 1.90
C GLN A 522 5.10 2.23 1.46
N ASN A 523 4.02 2.71 0.84
CA ASN A 523 2.94 1.85 0.37
C ASN A 523 3.28 1.19 -0.97
N GLU A 524 4.14 1.80 -1.79
CA GLU A 524 4.54 1.32 -3.11
C GLU A 524 6.06 1.22 -3.19
N ALA A 525 6.68 0.61 -2.17
CA ALA A 525 8.13 0.53 -2.02
C ALA A 525 8.65 -0.90 -2.21
N ASP A 526 9.97 -0.98 -2.38
CA ASP A 526 10.72 -2.22 -2.38
C ASP A 526 10.38 -3.02 -1.11
N VAL A 527 10.05 -4.30 -1.29
CA VAL A 527 9.76 -5.22 -0.17
C VAL A 527 10.94 -5.22 0.80
N TYR A 528 12.17 -5.18 0.29
CA TYR A 528 13.40 -5.20 1.08
C TYR A 528 14.10 -3.84 1.08
N GLU A 529 13.33 -2.75 1.11
CA GLU A 529 13.85 -1.38 0.99
C GLU A 529 15.05 -1.15 1.95
N PRO A 530 16.23 -0.77 1.41
CA PRO A 530 17.39 -0.48 2.24
C PRO A 530 17.16 0.79 3.06
N ASN A 531 17.64 0.81 4.30
CA ASN A 531 17.49 1.96 5.21
C ASN A 531 16.03 2.45 5.30
N PHE A 532 15.08 1.51 5.35
CA PHE A 532 13.63 1.78 5.28
C PHE A 532 13.15 2.90 6.22
N SER A 533 13.74 3.04 7.42
CA SER A 533 13.35 4.10 8.36
C SER A 533 13.59 5.50 7.80
N GLN A 534 14.74 5.72 7.17
CA GLN A 534 15.06 6.95 6.47
C GLN A 534 14.25 7.07 5.17
N SER A 535 14.13 5.99 4.41
CA SER A 535 13.44 6.00 3.11
C SER A 535 11.93 6.32 3.26
N PHE A 536 11.26 5.79 4.28
CA PHE A 536 9.81 5.92 4.44
C PHE A 536 9.37 7.11 5.28
N TRP A 537 10.21 7.59 6.21
CA TRP A 537 9.80 8.65 7.14
C TRP A 537 10.86 9.74 7.34
N GLY A 538 12.10 9.52 6.93
CA GLY A 538 13.19 10.49 7.10
C GLY A 538 13.31 10.96 8.55
N SER A 539 13.31 12.29 8.73
CA SER A 539 13.42 12.94 10.05
C SER A 539 12.24 12.63 10.99
N ASN A 540 11.10 12.16 10.49
CA ASN A 540 9.93 11.85 11.30
C ASN A 540 10.05 10.53 12.08
N TYR A 541 10.98 9.64 11.72
CA TYR A 541 11.04 8.28 12.26
C TYR A 541 11.15 8.20 13.79
N GLN A 542 12.02 9.02 14.39
CA GLN A 542 12.23 8.96 15.85
C GLN A 542 10.98 9.39 16.64
N ARG A 543 10.26 10.41 16.14
CA ARG A 543 8.99 10.83 16.73
C ARG A 543 7.94 9.74 16.58
N LEU A 544 7.82 9.15 15.39
CA LEU A 544 6.92 8.02 15.14
C LEU A 544 7.21 6.85 16.08
N LEU A 545 8.48 6.49 16.28
CA LEU A 545 8.89 5.42 17.18
C LEU A 545 8.48 5.70 18.64
N SER A 546 8.64 6.94 19.11
CA SER A 546 8.20 7.32 20.46
C SER A 546 6.68 7.20 20.64
N ILE A 547 5.91 7.55 19.62
CA ILE A 547 4.44 7.44 19.63
C ILE A 547 4.01 5.96 19.58
N LYS A 548 4.69 5.15 18.77
CA LYS A 548 4.50 3.69 18.75
C LYS A 548 4.68 3.10 20.15
N GLN A 549 5.76 3.45 20.84
CA GLN A 549 6.02 2.99 22.21
C GLN A 549 4.96 3.46 23.22
N LYS A 550 4.38 4.66 23.03
CA LYS A 550 3.30 5.18 23.88
C LYS A 550 1.98 4.41 23.72
N TYR A 551 1.59 4.09 22.49
CA TYR A 551 0.29 3.48 22.19
C TYR A 551 0.33 1.95 22.06
N ASP A 552 1.51 1.36 21.87
CA ASP A 552 1.74 -0.08 21.84
C ASP A 552 3.03 -0.46 22.59
N PRO A 553 3.04 -0.31 23.94
CA PRO A 553 4.23 -0.58 24.75
C PRO A 553 4.61 -2.08 24.78
N HIS A 554 3.67 -2.98 24.50
CA HIS A 554 3.90 -4.43 24.45
C HIS A 554 4.22 -4.94 23.03
N HIS A 555 4.14 -4.05 22.04
CA HIS A 555 4.43 -4.34 20.64
C HIS A 555 3.56 -5.48 20.08
N LEU A 556 2.25 -5.39 20.33
CA LEU A 556 1.26 -6.34 19.80
C LEU A 556 1.12 -6.23 18.28
N LEU A 557 1.22 -5.01 17.76
CA LEU A 557 1.19 -4.76 16.33
C LEU A 557 2.61 -4.70 15.79
N ASP A 558 2.94 -5.62 14.90
CA ASP A 558 4.21 -5.61 14.16
C ASP A 558 3.93 -5.97 12.71
N CYS A 559 4.56 -5.25 11.79
CA CYS A 559 4.48 -5.54 10.37
C CYS A 559 5.81 -5.24 9.67
N TRP A 560 6.01 -5.87 8.52
CA TRP A 560 7.27 -5.85 7.80
C TRP A 560 7.73 -4.43 7.46
N GLN A 561 8.91 -4.05 7.98
CA GLN A 561 9.49 -2.70 7.85
C GLN A 561 8.53 -1.56 8.26
N CYS A 562 7.63 -1.80 9.22
CA CYS A 562 6.82 -0.76 9.85
C CYS A 562 7.59 0.01 10.94
N VAL A 563 7.02 1.11 11.44
CA VAL A 563 7.59 1.83 12.60
C VAL A 563 7.70 0.86 13.78
N GLY A 564 8.91 0.74 14.34
CA GLY A 564 9.22 -0.17 15.43
C GLY A 564 9.47 -1.63 15.04
N TRP A 565 9.52 -1.97 13.74
CA TRP A 565 9.70 -3.34 13.26
C TRP A 565 10.84 -4.08 13.98
N LYS A 566 10.55 -5.27 14.51
CA LYS A 566 11.50 -6.09 15.30
C LYS A 566 12.51 -6.87 14.45
N GLY A 567 12.35 -6.86 13.13
CA GLY A 567 13.20 -7.59 12.19
C GLY A 567 12.55 -8.88 11.66
N SER A 568 13.22 -9.51 10.70
CA SER A 568 12.66 -10.59 9.88
C SER A 568 12.59 -11.96 10.55
N LYS A 569 13.14 -12.11 11.75
CA LYS A 569 13.20 -13.39 12.48
C LYS A 569 11.87 -13.80 13.13
N ASP A 570 10.89 -12.91 13.18
CA ASP A 570 9.56 -13.26 13.69
C ASP A 570 8.91 -14.34 12.79
N ALA A 571 8.28 -15.34 13.40
CA ALA A 571 7.67 -16.46 12.71
C ALA A 571 6.61 -16.02 11.67
N ARG A 572 5.98 -14.87 11.88
CA ARG A 572 5.02 -14.26 10.95
C ARG A 572 5.64 -13.80 9.63
N TYR A 573 6.96 -13.70 9.54
CA TYR A 573 7.67 -13.39 8.30
C TYR A 573 8.33 -14.62 7.67
N SER A 574 8.08 -15.83 8.20
CA SER A 574 8.68 -17.08 7.70
C SER A 574 8.30 -17.48 6.26
N CYS A 575 7.41 -16.71 5.62
CA CYS A 575 7.02 -16.88 4.23
C CYS A 575 7.70 -15.91 3.25
N TYR A 576 8.46 -14.93 3.75
CA TYR A 576 9.23 -14.00 2.94
C TYR A 576 10.48 -14.69 2.40
N ILE A 577 10.88 -14.34 1.18
CA ILE A 577 12.12 -14.85 0.59
C ILE A 577 13.30 -14.14 1.26
N ASP A 578 14.33 -14.89 1.67
CA ASP A 578 15.57 -14.26 2.09
C ASP A 578 16.25 -13.59 0.89
N VAL A 579 16.23 -12.27 0.86
CA VAL A 579 16.93 -11.44 -0.12
C VAL A 579 18.01 -10.65 0.61
N ASN A 580 19.27 -10.91 0.25
CA ASN A 580 20.45 -10.25 0.84
C ASN A 580 20.56 -10.37 2.37
N GLY A 581 20.05 -11.46 2.98
CA GLY A 581 20.12 -11.69 4.42
C GLY A 581 19.07 -10.92 5.23
N ILE A 582 18.05 -10.36 4.56
CA ILE A 582 16.89 -9.70 5.16
C ILE A 582 15.70 -10.64 5.15
#